data_AF-A0A7V5FI02-F1
#
_entry.id   AF-A0A7V5FI02-F1
#
_cell.length_a   1.000
_cell.length_b   1.000
_cell.length_c   1.000
_cell.angle_alpha   90.00
_cell.angle_beta   90.00
_cell.angle_gamma   90.00
#
_symmetry.space_group_name_H-M   'P 1'
#
loop_
_entity.id
_entity.type
_entity.pdbx_description
1 polymer ?
#
loop_
_entity_poly.entity_id
_entity_poly.type
_entity_poly.pdbx_seq_one_letter_code
_entity_poly.pdbx_strand_id
1 'polypeptide(L)'
;MRDSGETVDILTKGEQSVDRRFLRHLGKHILWIVTWLLCKSLRVRVVNSGVLSSLESKGGKYVLAFWHGSMLYIWYHHRKHGLAALVSKSEDGEILSRTLRHWGYKVIRGSSSAGGHEAMDLMADALRAGHALAITPDGPRGPYHVMKMGAVRLAQKTGVPLILCASKFRKRILLRSWDRFEIPVPFSDGVLIYGEPVMIQPSLSGEALDAELRRIEKMLCALDAEAQQLVDDASVRWKSFPAHGWTSRWLLAPVALLYGIGVGIRNMLYDIGLLKEIRLPVPVISIGNLTAGGTGKTPLVKYMAKYLREKGWNVAVLSRGYGRRSRGTVVVSKPVLQDDRLPRAVEAGDEPLELASVVQGLTVIVDHDRRRSGKYAMSNYGANVLLLDDGFQYRALHRDLNIVLVDNTRPVHREPLLPAGLRREALRSLRRADIVVLTKASDEILSEQNESELKKFIKAPLFRTVHTPAAVWFPLRN
;
A
#
# COMPACT_ATOMS: atom_id res chain seq x y z
N MET A 1 -18.87 41.10 49.04
CA MET A 1 -18.94 41.32 47.58
C MET A 1 -17.67 40.72 46.99
N ARG A 2 -17.54 39.39 46.90
CA ARG A 2 -18.05 38.45 45.87
C ARG A 2 -17.73 38.86 44.42
N ASP A 3 -16.99 37.93 43.80
CA ASP A 3 -16.94 37.51 42.39
C ASP A 3 -16.10 38.26 41.36
N SER A 4 -14.99 37.61 40.96
CA SER A 4 -14.64 37.31 39.54
C SER A 4 -13.29 36.59 39.42
N GLY A 5 -13.11 35.48 40.17
CA GLY A 5 -11.83 34.75 40.24
C GLY A 5 -11.89 33.24 39.95
N GLU A 6 -13.03 32.70 39.50
CA GLU A 6 -13.19 31.26 39.29
C GLU A 6 -13.95 30.96 37.99
N THR A 7 -13.27 30.96 36.82
CA THR A 7 -13.79 30.20 35.66
C THR A 7 -12.76 29.90 34.55
N VAL A 8 -11.46 29.82 34.84
CA VAL A 8 -10.47 29.39 33.83
C VAL A 8 -9.40 28.49 34.45
N ASP A 9 -9.78 27.37 35.08
CA ASP A 9 -8.78 26.33 35.40
C ASP A 9 -9.35 24.91 35.64
N ILE A 10 -10.49 24.56 35.03
CA ILE A 10 -11.11 23.22 35.20
C ILE A 10 -11.25 22.44 33.87
N LEU A 11 -10.81 22.96 32.73
CA LEU A 11 -11.00 22.30 31.42
C LEU A 11 -9.73 21.83 30.69
N THR A 12 -8.58 21.70 31.37
CA THR A 12 -7.33 21.18 30.75
C THR A 12 -6.66 20.02 31.49
N LYS A 13 -7.38 19.34 32.39
CA LYS A 13 -6.90 18.11 33.08
C LYS A 13 -7.74 16.85 32.77
N GLY A 14 -8.28 16.78 31.56
CA GLY A 14 -9.15 15.68 31.12
C GLY A 14 -8.74 14.97 29.84
N GLU A 15 -7.54 15.19 29.30
CA GLU A 15 -7.06 14.41 28.15
C GLU A 15 -6.32 13.16 28.63
N GLN A 16 -6.93 12.03 28.32
CA GLN A 16 -6.48 10.67 28.59
C GLN A 16 -5.01 10.46 28.17
N SER A 17 -4.08 10.56 29.13
CA SER A 17 -2.75 9.99 28.99
C SER A 17 -2.91 8.48 29.09
N VAL A 18 -3.03 7.79 27.95
CA VAL A 18 -2.72 6.35 27.93
C VAL A 18 -1.34 6.20 28.56
N ASP A 19 -1.24 5.42 29.65
CA ASP A 19 -0.01 5.30 30.43
C ASP A 19 1.15 4.94 29.47
N ARG A 20 2.12 5.85 29.35
CA ARG A 20 3.29 5.65 28.47
C ARG A 20 4.03 4.36 28.83
N ARG A 21 3.91 3.86 30.07
CA ARG A 21 4.41 2.55 30.48
C ARG A 21 3.62 1.40 29.87
N PHE A 22 2.29 1.48 29.86
CA PHE A 22 1.42 0.50 29.21
C PHE A 22 1.65 0.45 27.70
N LEU A 23 1.73 1.60 27.03
CA LEU A 23 2.05 1.67 25.59
C LEU A 23 3.47 1.16 25.29
N ARG A 24 4.47 1.47 26.13
CA ARG A 24 5.82 0.87 26.00
C ARG A 24 5.79 -0.63 26.23
N HIS A 25 5.02 -1.13 27.19
CA HIS A 25 4.92 -2.54 27.51
C HIS A 25 4.23 -3.31 26.37
N LEU A 26 3.08 -2.83 25.90
CA LEU A 26 2.37 -3.37 24.75
C LEU A 26 3.23 -3.31 23.47
N GLY A 27 3.94 -2.19 23.29
CA GLY A 27 4.92 -2.01 22.23
C GLY A 27 5.98 -3.10 22.20
N LYS A 28 6.50 -3.55 23.36
CA LYS A 28 7.49 -4.64 23.44
C LYS A 28 6.98 -5.99 22.91
N HIS A 29 5.67 -6.23 22.96
CA HIS A 29 5.05 -7.48 22.50
C HIS A 29 4.57 -7.40 21.05
N ILE A 30 4.26 -6.21 20.56
CA ILE A 30 3.72 -5.99 19.20
C ILE A 30 4.80 -5.54 18.22
N LEU A 31 5.92 -4.96 18.68
CA LEU A 31 6.94 -4.39 17.80
C LEU A 31 7.50 -5.41 16.82
N TRP A 32 7.75 -6.65 17.24
CA TRP A 32 8.25 -7.69 16.33
C TRP A 32 7.23 -8.02 15.22
N ILE A 33 5.92 -7.96 15.51
CA ILE A 33 4.86 -8.16 14.52
C ILE A 33 4.85 -6.98 13.54
N VAL A 34 4.92 -5.75 14.07
CA VAL A 34 4.91 -4.53 13.27
C VAL A 34 6.13 -4.47 12.35
N THR A 35 7.32 -4.72 12.86
CA THR A 35 8.55 -4.73 12.05
C THR A 35 8.56 -5.91 11.07
N TRP A 36 8.03 -7.07 11.44
CA TRP A 36 7.87 -8.21 10.54
C TRP A 36 6.90 -7.89 9.39
N LEU A 37 5.73 -7.31 9.67
CA LEU A 37 4.75 -6.91 8.66
C LEU A 37 5.31 -5.83 7.75
N LEU A 38 5.98 -4.82 8.33
CA LEU A 38 6.64 -3.76 7.59
C LEU A 38 7.65 -4.35 6.61
N CYS A 39 8.62 -5.14 7.10
CA CYS A 39 9.68 -5.69 6.25
C CYS A 39 9.13 -6.69 5.22
N LYS A 40 8.07 -7.45 5.56
CA LYS A 40 7.38 -8.34 4.62
C LYS A 40 6.66 -7.59 3.49
N SER A 41 6.26 -6.33 3.72
CA SER A 41 5.60 -5.49 2.71
C SER A 41 6.55 -4.92 1.65
N LEU A 42 7.86 -4.92 1.92
CA LEU A 42 8.86 -4.27 1.07
C LEU A 42 9.21 -5.11 -0.16
N ARG A 43 9.58 -4.43 -1.24
CA ARG A 43 10.06 -5.05 -2.48
C ARG A 43 11.56 -4.86 -2.58
N VAL A 44 12.31 -5.88 -2.15
CA VAL A 44 13.77 -5.78 -2.09
C VAL A 44 14.44 -6.60 -3.17
N ARG A 45 15.28 -5.94 -3.97
CA ARG A 45 16.21 -6.60 -4.88
C ARG A 45 17.48 -6.90 -4.10
N VAL A 46 17.88 -8.17 -4.10
CA VAL A 46 19.13 -8.59 -3.50
C VAL A 46 20.19 -8.66 -4.59
N VAL A 47 21.30 -7.96 -4.40
CA VAL A 47 22.41 -7.87 -5.34
C VAL A 47 23.60 -8.59 -4.72
N ASN A 48 24.30 -9.39 -5.54
CA ASN A 48 25.44 -10.20 -5.14
C ASN A 48 25.17 -11.22 -4.01
N SER A 49 23.96 -11.81 -3.96
CA SER A 49 23.62 -12.83 -2.95
C SER A 49 24.42 -14.13 -3.09
N GLY A 50 25.01 -14.40 -4.26
CA GLY A 50 25.78 -15.61 -4.54
C GLY A 50 26.99 -15.77 -3.61
N VAL A 51 27.58 -14.67 -3.15
CA VAL A 51 28.69 -14.67 -2.18
C VAL A 51 28.30 -15.39 -0.90
N LEU A 52 27.13 -15.07 -0.33
CA LEU A 52 26.67 -15.72 0.90
C LEU A 52 26.30 -17.17 0.68
N SER A 53 25.59 -17.50 -0.41
CA SER A 53 25.25 -18.88 -0.73
C SER A 53 26.50 -19.76 -0.88
N SER A 54 27.57 -19.23 -1.48
CA SER A 54 28.87 -19.90 -1.58
C SER A 54 29.50 -20.16 -0.21
N LEU A 55 29.50 -19.16 0.69
CA LEU A 55 30.04 -19.30 2.05
C LEU A 55 29.21 -20.26 2.90
N GLU A 56 27.88 -20.20 2.80
CA GLU A 56 26.96 -21.10 3.48
C GLU A 56 27.17 -22.56 3.06
N SER A 57 27.39 -22.82 1.77
CA SER A 57 27.71 -24.17 1.27
C SER A 57 29.04 -24.74 1.80
N LYS A 58 29.97 -23.87 2.22
CA LYS A 58 31.30 -24.24 2.75
C LYS A 58 31.36 -24.26 4.29
N GLY A 59 30.22 -24.34 4.96
CA GLY A 59 30.12 -24.39 6.42
C GLY A 59 29.73 -23.08 7.11
N GLY A 60 29.38 -22.04 6.34
CA GLY A 60 28.54 -20.92 6.80
C GLY A 60 29.12 -19.98 7.85
N LYS A 61 30.44 -19.94 8.05
CA LYS A 61 31.08 -19.06 9.04
C LYS A 61 31.57 -17.77 8.37
N TYR A 62 30.95 -16.66 8.73
CA TYR A 62 31.36 -15.32 8.29
C TYR A 62 30.92 -14.26 9.30
N VAL A 63 31.57 -13.10 9.27
CA VAL A 63 31.12 -11.89 9.96
C VAL A 63 30.43 -10.99 8.95
N LEU A 64 29.16 -10.65 9.17
CA LEU A 64 28.37 -9.72 8.36
C LEU A 64 28.37 -8.34 9.04
N ALA A 65 28.92 -7.33 8.37
CA ALA A 65 29.01 -5.97 8.89
C ALA A 65 28.21 -4.98 8.05
N PHE A 66 27.44 -4.12 8.72
CA PHE A 66 26.58 -3.10 8.11
C PHE A 66 26.33 -1.94 9.09
N TRP A 67 26.03 -0.75 8.58
CA TRP A 67 25.78 0.42 9.43
C TRP A 67 24.56 0.26 10.32
N HIS A 68 24.63 0.80 11.54
CA HIS A 68 23.53 0.74 12.51
C HIS A 68 22.24 1.36 11.95
N GLY A 69 22.36 2.48 11.23
CA GLY A 69 21.21 3.17 10.66
C GLY A 69 20.41 2.37 9.61
N SER A 70 21.00 1.36 8.96
CA SER A 70 20.36 0.55 7.91
C SER A 70 20.00 -0.88 8.35
N MET A 71 20.09 -1.16 9.66
CA MET A 71 20.05 -2.54 10.16
C MET A 71 18.71 -3.26 10.02
N LEU A 72 17.58 -2.54 10.02
CA LEU A 72 16.24 -3.13 10.20
C LEU A 72 15.95 -4.25 9.19
N TYR A 73 16.11 -3.95 7.89
CA TYR A 73 15.80 -4.92 6.85
C TYR A 73 16.87 -6.01 6.75
N ILE A 74 18.13 -5.69 7.03
CA ILE A 74 19.23 -6.65 7.01
C ILE A 74 18.98 -7.76 8.05
N TRP A 75 18.60 -7.38 9.27
CA TRP A 75 18.16 -8.33 10.30
C TRP A 75 16.92 -9.13 9.87
N TYR A 76 15.93 -8.49 9.25
CA TYR A 76 14.77 -9.22 8.77
C TYR A 76 15.13 -10.24 7.67
N HIS A 77 16.00 -9.86 6.72
CA HIS A 77 16.39 -10.71 5.61
C HIS A 77 17.09 -11.99 6.08
N HIS A 78 17.99 -11.86 7.06
CA HIS A 78 18.81 -12.95 7.57
C HIS A 78 18.15 -13.83 8.66
N ARG A 79 16.88 -13.58 9.01
CA ARG A 79 16.12 -14.33 10.05
C ARG A 79 16.03 -15.85 9.87
N LYS A 80 16.30 -16.38 8.67
CA LYS A 80 16.26 -17.82 8.39
C LYS A 80 17.63 -18.48 8.33
N HIS A 81 18.70 -17.72 8.54
CA HIS A 81 20.09 -18.16 8.33
C HIS A 81 20.83 -18.48 9.64
N GLY A 82 20.12 -18.51 10.79
CA GLY A 82 20.70 -18.97 12.06
C GLY A 82 21.84 -18.08 12.60
N LEU A 83 21.86 -16.80 12.23
CA LEU A 83 22.89 -15.86 12.64
C LEU A 83 22.87 -15.62 14.16
N ALA A 84 24.05 -15.38 14.71
CA ALA A 84 24.23 -14.83 16.04
C ALA A 84 24.27 -13.30 15.98
N ALA A 85 23.69 -12.66 16.99
CA ALA A 85 23.65 -11.20 17.14
C ALA A 85 24.14 -10.80 18.53
N LEU A 86 25.13 -9.91 18.61
CA LEU A 86 25.54 -9.31 19.88
C LEU A 86 24.63 -8.13 20.21
N VAL A 87 23.99 -8.16 21.37
CA VAL A 87 23.05 -7.12 21.81
C VAL A 87 23.37 -6.64 23.22
N SER A 88 23.41 -5.32 23.40
CA SER A 88 23.69 -4.62 24.67
C SER A 88 22.76 -5.06 25.81
N LYS A 89 23.28 -5.19 27.04
CA LYS A 89 22.50 -5.49 28.25
C LYS A 89 21.46 -4.41 28.66
N SER A 90 21.36 -3.30 27.93
CA SER A 90 20.40 -2.21 28.18
C SER A 90 18.94 -2.57 27.92
N GLU A 91 18.00 -1.70 28.34
CA GLU A 91 16.57 -1.85 28.09
C GLU A 91 16.24 -1.84 26.60
N ASP A 92 16.80 -0.91 25.82
CA ASP A 92 16.64 -0.88 24.36
C ASP A 92 17.20 -2.14 23.69
N GLY A 93 18.30 -2.66 24.23
CA GLY A 93 18.86 -3.94 23.83
C GLY A 93 17.92 -5.11 24.12
N GLU A 94 17.11 -5.06 25.18
CA GLU A 94 16.12 -6.11 25.46
C GLU A 94 14.97 -6.10 24.45
N ILE A 95 14.56 -4.92 23.96
CA ILE A 95 13.54 -4.79 22.90
C ILE A 95 14.04 -5.42 21.59
N LEU A 96 15.28 -5.10 21.21
CA LEU A 96 15.92 -5.68 20.02
C LEU A 96 16.11 -7.19 20.19
N SER A 97 16.60 -7.63 21.35
CA SER A 97 16.80 -9.04 21.71
C SER A 97 15.52 -9.86 21.53
N ARG A 98 14.38 -9.37 22.02
CA ARG A 98 13.08 -10.04 21.81
C ARG A 98 12.73 -10.15 20.33
N THR A 99 12.90 -9.08 19.56
CA THR A 99 12.59 -9.09 18.11
C THR A 99 13.47 -10.10 17.37
N LEU A 100 14.78 -10.09 17.64
CA LEU A 100 15.74 -11.01 17.02
C LEU A 100 15.46 -12.48 17.38
N ARG A 101 15.08 -12.79 18.64
CA ARG A 101 14.68 -14.15 19.03
C ARG A 101 13.45 -14.65 18.26
N HIS A 102 12.44 -13.80 18.05
CA HIS A 102 11.28 -14.15 17.21
C HIS A 102 11.66 -14.37 15.74
N TRP A 103 12.74 -13.71 15.30
CA TRP A 103 13.35 -13.90 13.99
C TRP A 103 14.41 -15.01 13.98
N GLY A 104 14.47 -15.89 14.98
CA GLY A 104 15.32 -17.08 14.95
C GLY A 104 16.82 -16.85 15.17
N TYR A 105 17.21 -15.65 15.63
CA TYR A 105 18.61 -15.35 15.91
C TYR A 105 19.07 -15.93 17.25
N LYS A 106 20.34 -16.36 17.30
CA LYS A 106 21.04 -16.61 18.56
C LYS A 106 21.50 -15.27 19.15
N VAL A 107 20.77 -14.78 20.15
CA VAL A 107 21.11 -13.50 20.78
C VAL A 107 22.15 -13.70 21.88
N ILE A 108 23.31 -13.08 21.71
CA ILE A 108 24.40 -13.02 22.68
C ILE A 108 24.28 -11.69 23.44
N ARG A 109 24.20 -11.75 24.77
CA ARG A 109 24.06 -10.55 25.62
C ARG A 109 25.43 -10.07 26.11
N GLY A 110 25.89 -8.91 25.65
CA GLY A 110 27.21 -8.37 26.03
C GLY A 110 27.30 -6.86 25.82
N SER A 111 28.27 -6.21 26.47
CA SER A 111 28.52 -4.77 26.35
C SER A 111 29.87 -4.53 25.69
N SER A 112 29.88 -3.92 24.51
CA SER A 112 31.11 -3.54 23.81
C SER A 112 31.92 -2.46 24.56
N SER A 113 31.30 -1.73 25.49
CA SER A 113 31.95 -0.64 26.24
C SER A 113 32.38 -0.96 27.68
N ALA A 114 31.80 -1.99 28.31
CA ALA A 114 32.11 -2.34 29.71
C ALA A 114 32.75 -3.73 29.87
N GLY A 115 32.80 -4.53 28.78
CA GLY A 115 33.34 -5.90 28.78
C GLY A 115 33.75 -6.35 27.37
N GLY A 116 34.42 -5.46 26.61
CA GLY A 116 34.71 -5.67 25.19
C GLY A 116 35.46 -6.98 24.88
N HIS A 117 36.36 -7.43 25.76
CA HIS A 117 37.06 -8.71 25.62
C HIS A 117 36.11 -9.91 25.77
N GLU A 118 35.30 -9.93 26.83
CA GLU A 118 34.29 -10.98 27.07
C GLU A 118 33.29 -11.06 25.89
N ALA A 119 32.81 -9.91 25.40
CA ALA A 119 31.91 -9.87 24.26
C ALA A 119 32.56 -10.41 22.97
N MET A 120 33.85 -10.11 22.74
CA MET A 120 34.60 -10.63 21.60
C MET A 120 34.80 -12.15 21.69
N ASP A 121 35.06 -12.69 22.88
CA ASP A 121 35.23 -14.13 23.08
C ASP A 121 33.90 -14.87 22.86
N LEU A 122 32.79 -14.36 23.39
CA LEU A 122 31.45 -14.92 23.14
C LEU A 122 31.10 -14.93 21.64
N MET A 123 31.47 -13.88 20.91
CA MET A 123 31.28 -13.81 19.46
C MET A 123 32.17 -14.82 18.71
N ALA A 124 33.43 -14.97 19.14
CA ALA A 124 34.36 -15.93 18.56
C ALA A 124 33.90 -17.38 18.79
N ASP A 125 33.37 -17.68 19.98
CA ASP A 125 32.83 -18.99 20.30
C ASP A 125 31.56 -19.30 19.51
N ALA A 126 30.71 -18.31 19.25
CA ALA A 126 29.55 -18.49 18.37
C ALA A 126 29.96 -18.83 16.92
N LEU A 127 31.00 -18.17 16.39
CA LEU A 127 31.57 -18.50 15.08
C LEU A 127 32.17 -19.92 15.07
N ARG A 128 32.92 -20.30 16.12
CA ARG A 128 33.47 -21.65 16.26
C ARG A 128 32.39 -22.72 16.30
N ALA A 129 31.28 -22.44 16.98
CA ALA A 129 30.09 -23.29 17.07
C ALA A 129 29.26 -23.37 15.77
N GLY A 130 29.69 -22.72 14.67
CA GLY A 130 29.06 -22.86 13.36
C GLY A 130 28.05 -21.77 13.00
N HIS A 131 27.90 -20.72 13.80
CA HIS A 131 27.03 -19.60 13.44
C HIS A 131 27.76 -18.58 12.57
N ALA A 132 27.08 -17.96 11.60
CA ALA A 132 27.49 -16.65 11.09
C ALA A 132 27.13 -15.56 12.12
N LEU A 133 27.85 -14.44 12.11
CA LEU A 133 27.63 -13.36 13.08
C LEU A 133 27.36 -12.04 12.38
N ALA A 134 26.36 -11.28 12.86
CA ALA A 134 26.10 -9.93 12.38
C ALA A 134 26.52 -8.86 13.40
N ILE A 135 27.16 -7.80 12.92
CA ILE A 135 27.70 -6.72 13.73
C ILE A 135 27.49 -5.35 13.07
N THR A 136 27.08 -4.36 13.86
CA THR A 136 27.03 -2.95 13.45
C THR A 136 28.31 -2.25 13.92
N PRO A 137 29.27 -1.95 13.02
CA PRO A 137 30.63 -1.61 13.43
C PRO A 137 30.77 -0.16 13.91
N ASP A 138 29.84 0.73 13.59
CA ASP A 138 29.68 2.06 14.20
C ASP A 138 29.17 2.00 15.64
N GLY A 139 28.34 1.00 15.94
CA GLY A 139 27.83 0.70 17.27
C GLY A 139 26.86 1.76 17.81
N PRO A 140 26.13 1.50 18.91
CA PRO A 140 24.95 2.28 19.32
C PRO A 140 25.22 3.73 19.78
N ARG A 141 26.49 4.14 19.90
CA ARG A 141 26.90 5.48 20.34
C ARG A 141 27.57 6.29 19.21
N GLY A 142 27.68 5.73 18.01
CA GLY A 142 28.39 6.33 16.90
C GLY A 142 29.90 6.42 17.09
N PRO A 143 30.59 7.26 16.28
CA PRO A 143 30.02 8.24 15.35
C PRO A 143 29.33 7.63 14.11
N TYR A 144 28.51 8.43 13.42
CA TYR A 144 27.85 8.04 12.17
C TYR A 144 28.87 7.63 11.11
N HIS A 145 28.72 6.42 10.57
CA HIS A 145 29.57 5.86 9.51
C HIS A 145 31.07 5.86 9.84
N VAL A 146 31.41 5.65 11.11
CA VAL A 146 32.80 5.45 11.57
C VAL A 146 32.95 4.04 12.09
N MET A 147 33.76 3.24 11.42
CA MET A 147 33.95 1.81 11.71
C MET A 147 34.86 1.61 12.92
N LYS A 148 34.39 0.87 13.92
CA LYS A 148 35.20 0.42 15.04
C LYS A 148 35.90 -0.91 14.72
N MET A 149 37.02 -1.12 15.39
CA MET A 149 37.91 -2.27 15.18
C MET A 149 37.28 -3.66 15.46
N GLY A 150 36.13 -3.73 16.16
CA GLY A 150 35.55 -4.99 16.63
C GLY A 150 35.26 -6.01 15.52
N ALA A 151 34.65 -5.59 14.41
CA ALA A 151 34.33 -6.50 13.30
C ALA A 151 35.60 -7.03 12.62
N VAL A 152 36.57 -6.15 12.40
CA VAL A 152 37.88 -6.45 11.79
C VAL A 152 38.66 -7.43 12.67
N ARG A 153 38.80 -7.16 13.97
CA ARG A 153 39.49 -8.06 14.89
C ARG A 153 38.79 -9.40 15.06
N LEU A 154 37.46 -9.44 15.01
CA LEU A 154 36.73 -10.69 15.15
C LEU A 154 37.00 -11.60 13.96
N ALA A 155 36.90 -11.07 12.74
CA ALA A 155 37.21 -11.79 11.52
C ALA A 155 38.69 -12.20 11.46
N GLN A 156 39.62 -11.32 11.87
CA GLN A 156 41.05 -11.64 11.98
C GLN A 156 41.33 -12.79 12.96
N LYS A 157 40.81 -12.70 14.20
CA LYS A 157 41.06 -13.69 15.27
C LYS A 157 40.48 -15.06 14.95
N THR A 158 39.38 -15.10 14.21
CA THR A 158 38.67 -16.35 13.87
C THR A 158 39.01 -16.89 12.48
N GLY A 159 39.73 -16.12 11.65
CA GLY A 159 40.10 -16.50 10.30
C GLY A 159 38.92 -16.65 9.33
N VAL A 160 37.75 -16.09 9.67
CA VAL A 160 36.55 -16.14 8.83
C VAL A 160 36.44 -14.88 7.96
N PRO A 161 35.81 -14.95 6.78
CA PRO A 161 35.63 -13.78 5.94
C PRO A 161 34.72 -12.73 6.59
N LEU A 162 35.08 -11.46 6.39
CA LEU A 162 34.24 -10.29 6.68
C LEU A 162 33.45 -9.93 5.42
N ILE A 163 32.13 -9.94 5.51
CA ILE A 163 31.20 -9.57 4.45
C ILE A 163 30.58 -8.23 4.82
N LEU A 164 30.72 -7.26 3.92
CA LEU A 164 30.09 -5.96 4.05
C LEU A 164 28.72 -6.01 3.37
N CYS A 165 27.70 -5.41 3.98
CA CYS A 165 26.41 -5.24 3.32
C CYS A 165 25.78 -3.89 3.61
N ALA A 166 24.93 -3.46 2.69
CA ALA A 166 24.16 -2.23 2.81
C ALA A 166 22.74 -2.42 2.30
N SER A 167 21.79 -1.67 2.88
CA SER A 167 20.43 -1.61 2.36
C SER A 167 19.92 -0.19 2.29
N LYS A 168 19.15 0.11 1.23
CA LYS A 168 18.54 1.42 0.98
C LYS A 168 17.13 1.27 0.44
N PHE A 169 16.28 2.25 0.75
CA PHE A 169 14.88 2.28 0.31
C PHE A 169 14.51 3.59 -0.38
N ARG A 170 13.67 3.49 -1.41
CA ARG A 170 13.20 4.64 -2.23
C ARG A 170 12.36 5.61 -1.40
N LYS A 171 11.46 5.09 -0.58
CA LYS A 171 10.64 5.87 0.36
C LYS A 171 10.98 5.45 1.77
N ARG A 172 11.49 6.39 2.55
CA ARG A 172 11.95 6.16 3.92
C ARG A 172 11.74 7.38 4.79
N ILE A 173 11.64 7.14 6.09
CA ILE A 173 11.70 8.15 7.13
C ILE A 173 13.08 8.02 7.78
N LEU A 174 13.84 9.11 7.81
CA LEU A 174 15.08 9.19 8.56
C LEU A 174 14.80 9.79 9.92
N LEU A 175 15.13 9.06 10.99
CA LEU A 175 15.00 9.58 12.34
C LEU A 175 16.06 10.65 12.61
N ARG A 176 15.72 11.62 13.48
CA ARG A 176 16.65 12.64 13.98
C ARG A 176 17.52 12.08 15.11
N SER A 177 18.21 10.99 14.84
CA SER A 177 19.16 10.32 15.72
C SER A 177 20.58 10.41 15.15
N TRP A 178 21.59 10.14 15.98
CA TRP A 178 23.00 10.23 15.57
C TRP A 178 23.31 9.34 14.35
N ASP A 179 22.63 8.19 14.25
CA ASP A 179 22.80 7.18 13.20
C ASP A 179 21.91 7.42 11.97
N ARG A 180 21.04 8.43 12.01
CA ARG A 180 20.02 8.71 10.99
C ARG A 180 19.21 7.46 10.64
N PHE A 181 18.74 6.73 11.65
CA PHE A 181 18.08 5.44 11.48
C PHE A 181 17.00 5.47 10.40
N GLU A 182 17.09 4.53 9.46
CA GLU A 182 16.27 4.43 8.28
C GLU A 182 15.08 3.50 8.52
N ILE A 183 13.87 4.08 8.53
CA ILE A 183 12.61 3.32 8.56
C ILE A 183 12.01 3.35 7.15
N PRO A 184 11.96 2.21 6.44
CA PRO A 184 11.30 2.15 5.14
C PRO A 184 9.81 2.41 5.30
N VAL A 185 9.22 3.11 4.33
CA VAL A 185 7.76 3.23 4.24
C VAL A 185 7.20 1.89 3.74
N PRO A 186 6.05 1.41 4.26
CA PRO A 186 5.41 0.20 3.75
C PRO A 186 5.30 0.21 2.22
N PHE A 187 5.48 -0.95 1.61
CA PHE A 187 5.41 -1.13 0.17
C PHE A 187 6.50 -0.39 -0.65
N SER A 188 7.54 0.14 0.00
CA SER A 188 8.68 0.74 -0.70
C SER A 188 9.52 -0.31 -1.41
N ASP A 189 10.12 0.15 -2.51
CA ASP A 189 11.22 -0.51 -3.19
C ASP A 189 12.53 -0.29 -2.42
N GLY A 190 13.41 -1.29 -2.44
CA GLY A 190 14.73 -1.19 -1.82
C GLY A 190 15.76 -2.16 -2.39
N VAL A 191 17.03 -1.88 -2.12
CA VAL A 191 18.15 -2.74 -2.48
C VAL A 191 18.79 -3.27 -1.21
N LEU A 192 19.19 -4.53 -1.24
CA LEU A 192 20.14 -5.13 -0.31
C LEU A 192 21.32 -5.62 -1.15
N ILE A 193 22.52 -5.12 -0.87
CA ILE A 193 23.72 -5.45 -1.63
C ILE A 193 24.80 -6.00 -0.69
N TYR A 194 25.53 -7.01 -1.18
CA TYR A 194 26.67 -7.61 -0.50
C TYR A 194 27.96 -7.30 -1.25
N GLY A 195 29.00 -6.93 -0.50
CA GLY A 195 30.36 -6.81 -1.02
C GLY A 195 31.07 -8.15 -1.08
N GLU A 196 32.21 -8.17 -1.75
CA GLU A 196 33.08 -9.35 -1.82
C GLU A 196 33.66 -9.72 -0.45
N PRO A 197 33.96 -11.01 -0.19
CA PRO A 197 34.60 -11.45 1.05
C PRO A 197 35.96 -10.80 1.28
N VAL A 198 36.11 -10.16 2.45
CA VAL A 198 37.39 -9.60 2.89
C VAL A 198 38.04 -10.56 3.89
N MET A 199 39.20 -11.11 3.50
CA MET A 199 40.05 -11.89 4.40
C MET A 199 41.06 -10.97 5.08
N ILE A 200 41.11 -11.01 6.41
CA ILE A 200 42.02 -10.17 7.19
C ILE A 200 43.21 -11.03 7.61
N GLN A 201 44.41 -10.59 7.24
CA GLN A 201 45.63 -11.34 7.52
C GLN A 201 45.90 -11.39 9.04
N PRO A 202 46.20 -12.57 9.62
CA PRO A 202 46.50 -12.70 11.05
C PRO A 202 47.72 -11.90 11.51
N SER A 203 48.67 -11.61 10.62
CA SER A 203 49.90 -10.88 10.90
C SER A 203 49.73 -9.35 11.03
N LEU A 204 48.59 -8.79 10.58
CA LEU A 204 48.37 -7.34 10.63
C LEU A 204 48.24 -6.85 12.07
N SER A 205 49.03 -5.83 12.43
CA SER A 205 49.02 -5.18 13.73
C SER A 205 49.37 -3.70 13.62
N GLY A 206 49.14 -2.93 14.69
CA GLY A 206 49.44 -1.49 14.75
C GLY A 206 48.86 -0.70 13.57
N GLU A 207 49.68 0.17 12.98
CA GLU A 207 49.28 1.06 11.89
C GLU A 207 48.78 0.32 10.65
N ALA A 208 49.31 -0.87 10.35
CA ALA A 208 48.88 -1.67 9.21
C ALA A 208 47.44 -2.18 9.39
N LEU A 209 47.06 -2.55 10.62
CA LEU A 209 45.70 -2.95 10.93
C LEU A 209 44.74 -1.75 10.90
N ASP A 210 45.19 -0.58 11.34
CA ASP A 210 44.40 0.66 11.26
C ASP A 210 44.21 1.12 9.81
N ALA A 211 45.21 0.91 8.94
CA ALA A 211 45.09 1.16 7.51
C ALA A 211 44.07 0.22 6.86
N GLU A 212 44.08 -1.06 7.25
CA GLU A 212 43.10 -2.05 6.79
C GLU A 212 41.68 -1.72 7.27
N LEU A 213 41.51 -1.28 8.52
CA LEU A 213 40.23 -0.77 9.03
C LEU A 213 39.72 0.40 8.17
N ARG A 214 40.56 1.39 7.87
CA ARG A 214 40.19 2.53 7.01
C ARG A 214 39.83 2.09 5.59
N ARG A 215 40.50 1.06 5.05
CA ARG A 215 40.19 0.49 3.73
C ARG A 215 38.80 -0.15 3.75
N ILE A 216 38.50 -0.96 4.76
CA ILE A 216 37.21 -1.66 4.91
C ILE A 216 36.07 -0.66 5.16
N GLU A 217 36.31 0.39 5.97
CA GLU A 217 35.35 1.47 6.18
C GLU A 217 34.98 2.15 4.86
N LYS A 218 35.98 2.51 4.03
CA LYS A 218 35.75 3.07 2.70
C LYS A 218 34.95 2.13 1.80
N MET A 219 35.22 0.83 1.85
CA MET A 219 34.43 -0.16 1.12
C MET A 219 32.97 -0.19 1.57
N LEU A 220 32.70 -0.15 2.89
CA LEU A 220 31.33 -0.15 3.40
C LEU A 220 30.59 1.14 3.05
N CYS A 221 31.26 2.29 3.11
CA CYS A 221 30.73 3.57 2.64
C CYS A 221 30.42 3.56 1.13
N ALA A 222 31.32 3.00 0.32
CA ALA A 222 31.10 2.88 -1.12
C ALA A 222 29.92 1.96 -1.44
N LEU A 223 29.79 0.85 -0.73
CA LEU A 223 28.69 -0.10 -0.88
C LEU A 223 27.33 0.53 -0.48
N ASP A 224 27.31 1.37 0.57
CA ASP A 224 26.13 2.13 0.98
C ASP A 224 25.71 3.17 -0.08
N ALA A 225 26.68 3.83 -0.72
CA ALA A 225 26.44 4.75 -1.83
C ALA A 225 25.94 4.02 -3.10
N GLU A 226 26.51 2.86 -3.42
CA GLU A 226 26.07 2.02 -4.53
C GLU A 226 24.62 1.53 -4.33
N ALA A 227 24.28 1.08 -3.11
CA ALA A 227 22.91 0.71 -2.77
C ALA A 227 21.93 1.88 -3.00
N GLN A 228 22.34 3.11 -2.69
CA GLN A 228 21.52 4.30 -2.92
C GLN A 228 21.33 4.58 -4.41
N GLN A 229 22.40 4.51 -5.21
CA GLN A 229 22.33 4.70 -6.66
C GLN A 229 21.41 3.68 -7.33
N LEU A 230 21.49 2.41 -6.94
CA LEU A 230 20.64 1.33 -7.48
C LEU A 230 19.15 1.51 -7.14
N VAL A 231 18.83 2.15 -6.02
CA VAL A 231 17.44 2.47 -5.65
C VAL A 231 16.88 3.63 -6.46
N ASP A 232 17.73 4.62 -6.75
CA ASP A 232 17.37 5.85 -7.46
C ASP A 232 17.29 5.65 -8.99
N ASP A 233 17.95 4.62 -9.51
CA ASP A 233 17.90 4.26 -10.93
C ASP A 233 16.45 3.97 -11.39
N ALA A 234 15.95 4.82 -12.29
CA ALA A 234 14.60 4.74 -12.85
C ALA A 234 14.42 3.61 -13.88
N SER A 235 15.52 3.05 -14.40
CA SER A 235 15.50 1.93 -15.35
C SER A 235 15.22 0.58 -14.68
N VAL A 236 15.44 0.49 -13.36
CA VAL A 236 15.24 -0.75 -12.60
C VAL A 236 13.75 -1.08 -12.49
N ARG A 237 13.37 -2.19 -13.15
CA ARG A 237 12.01 -2.75 -13.04
C ARG A 237 11.88 -3.52 -11.73
N TRP A 238 11.15 -2.94 -10.79
CA TRP A 238 10.77 -3.60 -9.54
C TRP A 238 9.76 -4.71 -9.79
N LYS A 239 9.85 -5.82 -9.03
CA LYS A 239 8.80 -6.85 -9.05
C LYS A 239 7.47 -6.16 -8.74
N SER A 240 6.53 -6.19 -9.67
CA SER A 240 5.17 -5.71 -9.41
C SER A 240 4.62 -6.44 -8.19
N PHE A 241 3.88 -5.73 -7.32
CA PHE A 241 3.12 -6.41 -6.27
C PHE A 241 2.35 -7.55 -6.94
N PRO A 242 2.37 -8.78 -6.40
CA PRO A 242 1.37 -9.75 -6.81
C PRO A 242 0.04 -9.04 -6.59
N ALA A 243 -0.72 -8.86 -7.67
CA ALA A 243 -2.05 -8.29 -7.59
C ALA A 243 -2.82 -9.10 -6.54
N HIS A 244 -3.01 -8.52 -5.35
CA HIS A 244 -3.74 -9.10 -4.24
C HIS A 244 -3.28 -10.51 -3.80
N GLY A 245 -2.05 -10.61 -3.29
CA GLY A 245 -1.62 -11.82 -2.57
C GLY A 245 -2.46 -12.09 -1.32
N TRP A 246 -2.72 -13.37 -1.03
CA TRP A 246 -3.59 -13.82 0.08
C TRP A 246 -3.21 -13.21 1.44
N THR A 247 -1.93 -12.91 1.68
CA THR A 247 -1.44 -12.38 2.96
C THR A 247 -1.87 -10.93 3.26
N SER A 248 -2.09 -10.07 2.25
CA SER A 248 -2.61 -8.71 2.49
C SER A 248 -4.11 -8.71 2.78
N ARG A 249 -4.84 -9.70 2.27
CA ARG A 249 -6.28 -9.89 2.50
C ARG A 249 -6.57 -10.22 3.97
N TRP A 250 -5.75 -11.04 4.60
CA TRP A 250 -5.90 -11.39 6.02
C TRP A 250 -5.64 -10.22 6.97
N LEU A 251 -4.62 -9.41 6.70
CA LEU A 251 -4.32 -8.24 7.54
C LEU A 251 -5.43 -7.18 7.47
N LEU A 252 -6.05 -7.03 6.30
CA LEU A 252 -7.14 -6.07 6.07
C LEU A 252 -8.52 -6.65 6.37
N ALA A 253 -8.64 -7.95 6.67
CA ALA A 253 -9.93 -8.60 6.91
C ALA A 253 -10.72 -8.00 8.08
N PRO A 254 -10.12 -7.66 9.24
CA PRO A 254 -10.85 -7.01 10.32
C PRO A 254 -11.40 -5.63 9.92
N VAL A 255 -10.61 -4.86 9.17
CA VAL A 255 -11.04 -3.55 8.65
C VAL A 255 -12.16 -3.72 7.61
N ALA A 256 -12.07 -4.74 6.77
CA ALA A 256 -13.11 -5.06 5.78
C ALA A 256 -14.42 -5.54 6.43
N LEU A 257 -14.33 -6.22 7.57
CA LEU A 257 -15.50 -6.58 8.37
C LEU A 257 -16.20 -5.33 8.91
N LEU A 258 -15.46 -4.41 9.54
CA LEU A 258 -16.01 -3.15 10.06
C LEU A 258 -16.62 -2.30 8.94
N TYR A 259 -15.93 -2.20 7.79
CA TYR A 259 -16.47 -1.56 6.59
C TYR A 259 -17.77 -2.22 6.14
N GLY A 260 -17.80 -3.56 6.07
CA GLY A 260 -18.97 -4.33 5.69
C GLY A 260 -20.16 -4.14 6.62
N ILE A 261 -19.93 -4.05 7.93
CA ILE A 261 -20.96 -3.73 8.92
C ILE A 261 -21.52 -2.34 8.66
N GLY A 262 -20.66 -1.32 8.50
CA GLY A 262 -21.10 0.06 8.24
C GLY A 262 -21.91 0.18 6.94
N VAL A 263 -21.44 -0.42 5.86
CA VAL A 263 -22.18 -0.47 4.57
C VAL A 263 -23.49 -1.24 4.72
N GLY A 264 -23.49 -2.34 5.48
CA GLY A 264 -24.65 -3.15 5.76
C GLY A 264 -25.74 -2.38 6.51
N ILE A 265 -25.37 -1.67 7.58
CA ILE A 265 -26.25 -0.79 8.34
C ILE A 265 -26.82 0.30 7.42
N ARG A 266 -25.96 1.03 6.70
CA ARG A 266 -26.41 2.08 5.78
C ARG A 266 -27.44 1.55 4.77
N ASN A 267 -27.20 0.38 4.19
CA ASN A 267 -28.13 -0.23 3.23
C ASN A 267 -29.45 -0.60 3.90
N MET A 268 -29.42 -1.19 5.09
CA MET A 268 -30.61 -1.51 5.87
C MET A 268 -31.43 -0.25 6.19
N LEU A 269 -30.77 0.86 6.54
CA LEU A 269 -31.47 2.13 6.82
C LEU A 269 -32.20 2.68 5.59
N TYR A 270 -31.70 2.46 4.38
CA TYR A 270 -32.45 2.76 3.15
C TYR A 270 -33.56 1.74 2.88
N ASP A 271 -33.33 0.45 3.14
CA ASP A 271 -34.32 -0.61 2.91
C ASP A 271 -35.57 -0.44 3.79
N ILE A 272 -35.40 0.03 5.03
CA ILE A 272 -36.50 0.32 5.96
C ILE A 272 -37.07 1.74 5.82
N GLY A 273 -36.54 2.56 4.90
CA GLY A 273 -37.01 3.92 4.64
C GLY A 273 -36.58 5.00 5.65
N LEU A 274 -35.67 4.69 6.59
CA LEU A 274 -35.17 5.68 7.56
C LEU A 274 -34.30 6.76 6.87
N LEU A 275 -33.49 6.36 5.89
CA LEU A 275 -32.75 7.30 5.05
C LEU A 275 -33.61 7.72 3.86
N LYS A 276 -33.75 9.03 3.67
CA LYS A 276 -34.60 9.61 2.63
C LYS A 276 -34.04 9.39 1.23
N GLU A 277 -34.85 8.77 0.39
CA GLU A 277 -34.67 8.69 -1.06
C GLU A 277 -35.52 9.79 -1.73
N ILE A 278 -34.96 10.48 -2.73
CA ILE A 278 -35.69 11.48 -3.52
C ILE A 278 -36.05 10.90 -4.88
N ARG A 279 -37.31 11.05 -5.31
CA ARG A 279 -37.73 10.76 -6.68
C ARG A 279 -37.79 12.04 -7.50
N LEU A 280 -37.26 12.00 -8.72
CA LEU A 280 -37.40 13.08 -9.71
C LEU A 280 -38.56 12.72 -10.66
N PRO A 281 -39.19 13.72 -11.29
CA PRO A 281 -40.36 13.50 -12.15
C PRO A 281 -40.00 12.99 -13.56
N VAL A 282 -38.72 12.71 -13.83
CA VAL A 282 -38.24 12.10 -15.08
C VAL A 282 -37.64 10.72 -14.80
N PRO A 283 -37.72 9.77 -15.74
CA PRO A 283 -37.09 8.46 -15.59
C PRO A 283 -35.59 8.57 -15.34
N VAL A 284 -35.09 7.74 -14.44
CA VAL A 284 -33.68 7.69 -14.14
C VAL A 284 -33.11 6.29 -14.12
N ILE A 285 -32.10 6.09 -14.95
CA ILE A 285 -31.40 4.82 -15.12
C ILE A 285 -30.04 4.93 -14.45
N SER A 286 -29.71 3.97 -13.60
CA SER A 286 -28.41 3.85 -12.96
C SER A 286 -27.59 2.77 -13.62
N ILE A 287 -26.35 3.11 -13.97
CA ILE A 287 -25.34 2.19 -14.47
C ILE A 287 -24.24 2.17 -13.43
N GLY A 288 -24.09 1.05 -12.73
CA GLY A 288 -23.10 0.93 -11.66
C GLY A 288 -22.50 -0.45 -11.57
N ASN A 289 -21.70 -0.67 -10.54
CA ASN A 289 -21.03 -1.93 -10.31
C ASN A 289 -20.95 -2.27 -8.82
N LEU A 290 -20.57 -3.51 -8.52
CA LEU A 290 -20.38 -3.98 -7.15
C LEU A 290 -18.92 -3.87 -6.67
N THR A 291 -17.97 -3.68 -7.58
CA THR A 291 -16.52 -3.69 -7.30
C THR A 291 -15.83 -2.37 -7.64
N ALA A 292 -14.75 -2.05 -6.93
CA ALA A 292 -13.82 -0.99 -7.31
C ALA A 292 -12.91 -1.49 -8.45
N GLY A 293 -12.78 -0.70 -9.52
CA GLY A 293 -12.01 -1.06 -10.71
C GLY A 293 -12.82 -0.92 -12.01
N GLY A 294 -12.16 -1.15 -13.15
CA GLY A 294 -12.74 -1.02 -14.48
C GLY A 294 -13.63 -2.20 -14.87
N THR A 295 -14.93 -2.09 -14.63
CA THR A 295 -15.94 -3.11 -14.96
C THR A 295 -16.65 -2.88 -16.30
N GLY A 296 -16.19 -1.92 -17.12
CA GLY A 296 -16.82 -1.58 -18.40
C GLY A 296 -18.02 -0.62 -18.31
N LYS A 297 -18.11 0.20 -17.26
CA LYS A 297 -19.19 1.19 -17.08
C LYS A 297 -19.20 2.24 -18.18
N THR A 298 -18.07 2.89 -18.43
CA THR A 298 -17.97 4.00 -19.40
C THR A 298 -18.46 3.61 -20.80
N PRO A 299 -18.05 2.45 -21.38
CA PRO A 299 -18.62 1.98 -22.64
C PRO A 299 -20.15 1.79 -22.61
N LEU A 300 -20.72 1.22 -21.54
CA LEU A 300 -22.17 1.01 -21.45
C LEU A 300 -22.93 2.32 -21.27
N VAL A 301 -22.42 3.26 -20.48
CA VAL A 301 -23.00 4.61 -20.34
C VAL A 301 -23.05 5.31 -21.70
N LYS A 302 -21.97 5.23 -22.48
CA LYS A 302 -21.90 5.78 -23.85
C LYS A 302 -22.94 5.14 -24.77
N TYR A 303 -23.02 3.81 -24.77
CA TYR A 303 -23.98 3.07 -25.57
C TYR A 303 -25.43 3.46 -25.23
N MET A 304 -25.77 3.49 -23.94
CA MET A 304 -27.12 3.85 -23.47
C MET A 304 -27.47 5.30 -23.79
N ALA A 305 -26.52 6.23 -23.61
CA ALA A 305 -26.74 7.64 -23.95
C ALA A 305 -27.02 7.82 -25.45
N LYS A 306 -26.24 7.16 -26.31
CA LYS A 306 -26.45 7.19 -27.77
C LYS A 306 -27.80 6.59 -28.15
N TYR A 307 -28.10 5.39 -27.64
CA TYR A 307 -29.35 4.67 -27.93
C TYR A 307 -30.59 5.50 -27.54
N LEU A 308 -30.62 6.08 -26.33
CA LEU A 308 -31.75 6.89 -25.89
C LEU A 308 -31.91 8.17 -26.71
N ARG A 309 -30.82 8.81 -27.12
CA ARG A 309 -30.87 9.98 -28.00
C ARG A 309 -31.39 9.65 -29.39
N GLU A 310 -30.97 8.53 -29.97
CA GLU A 310 -31.50 8.04 -31.25
C GLU A 310 -33.01 7.74 -31.16
N LYS A 311 -33.51 7.41 -29.98
CA LYS A 311 -34.95 7.26 -29.68
C LYS A 311 -35.66 8.58 -29.34
N GLY A 312 -34.99 9.73 -29.50
CA GLY A 312 -35.57 11.06 -29.31
C GLY A 312 -35.58 11.57 -27.87
N TRP A 313 -34.91 10.89 -26.94
CA TRP A 313 -34.82 11.37 -25.54
C TRP A 313 -33.77 12.46 -25.39
N ASN A 314 -34.07 13.45 -24.55
CA ASN A 314 -33.12 14.45 -24.10
C ASN A 314 -32.39 13.93 -22.84
N VAL A 315 -31.23 13.32 -23.08
CA VAL A 315 -30.47 12.60 -22.06
C VAL A 315 -29.49 13.53 -21.35
N ALA A 316 -29.45 13.46 -20.02
CA ALA A 316 -28.34 13.99 -19.23
C ALA A 316 -27.63 12.89 -18.44
N VAL A 317 -26.30 12.85 -18.55
CA VAL A 317 -25.43 11.97 -17.76
C VAL A 317 -24.97 12.69 -16.50
N LEU A 318 -25.19 12.07 -15.35
CA LEU A 318 -24.82 12.57 -14.04
C LEU A 318 -23.68 11.72 -13.49
N SER A 319 -22.49 12.30 -13.37
CA SER A 319 -21.32 11.62 -12.80
C SER A 319 -20.88 12.26 -11.48
N ARG A 320 -20.10 11.52 -10.68
CA ARG A 320 -19.57 11.99 -9.39
C ARG A 320 -18.38 12.95 -9.56
N GLY A 321 -17.56 12.74 -10.59
CA GLY A 321 -16.33 13.51 -10.81
C GLY A 321 -15.16 13.04 -9.96
N TYR A 322 -14.77 11.78 -10.10
CA TYR A 322 -13.66 11.23 -9.34
C TYR A 322 -12.35 11.98 -9.67
N GLY A 323 -11.62 12.44 -8.66
CA GLY A 323 -10.33 13.15 -8.84
C GLY A 323 -10.41 14.66 -9.13
N ARG A 324 -11.61 15.25 -9.22
CA ARG A 324 -11.74 16.71 -9.45
C ARG A 324 -11.35 17.56 -8.24
N ARG A 325 -10.84 18.76 -8.47
CA ARG A 325 -10.55 19.76 -7.41
C ARG A 325 -11.70 20.74 -7.15
N SER A 326 -12.65 20.85 -8.08
CA SER A 326 -13.80 21.76 -8.00
C SER A 326 -14.89 21.22 -7.05
N ARG A 327 -15.64 22.14 -6.43
CA ARG A 327 -16.84 21.83 -5.63
C ARG A 327 -18.08 22.37 -6.36
N GLY A 328 -19.23 21.73 -6.13
CA GLY A 328 -20.50 22.15 -6.74
C GLY A 328 -20.86 21.40 -8.03
N THR A 329 -21.86 21.93 -8.73
CA THR A 329 -22.34 21.44 -10.04
C THR A 329 -21.42 21.97 -11.12
N VAL A 330 -20.82 21.09 -11.92
CA VAL A 330 -20.01 21.47 -13.08
C VAL A 330 -20.63 20.86 -14.33
N VAL A 331 -20.89 21.69 -15.33
CA VAL A 331 -21.37 21.23 -16.64
C VAL A 331 -20.14 20.98 -17.52
N VAL A 332 -19.95 19.73 -17.91
CA VAL A 332 -18.78 19.28 -18.69
C VAL A 332 -19.06 19.34 -20.18
N SER A 333 -20.30 19.08 -20.59
CA SER A 333 -20.74 19.18 -21.98
C SER A 333 -22.21 19.58 -22.03
N LYS A 334 -22.57 20.34 -23.06
CA LYS A 334 -23.92 20.83 -23.36
C LYS A 334 -24.23 20.64 -24.86
N PRO A 335 -25.49 20.38 -25.27
CA PRO A 335 -25.93 20.52 -26.65
C PRO A 335 -25.73 21.99 -27.06
N VAL A 336 -24.88 22.22 -28.06
CA VAL A 336 -24.24 23.51 -28.35
C VAL A 336 -25.27 24.63 -28.62
N LEU A 337 -25.09 25.77 -27.94
CA LEU A 337 -25.15 27.14 -28.49
C LEU A 337 -24.14 28.00 -27.68
N GLN A 338 -23.27 28.70 -28.42
CA GLN A 338 -22.28 29.73 -28.02
C GLN A 338 -21.10 29.36 -27.07
N ASP A 339 -19.90 29.55 -27.64
CA ASP A 339 -18.66 30.16 -27.12
C ASP A 339 -18.15 29.91 -25.68
N ASP A 340 -18.63 28.88 -25.00
CA ASP A 340 -18.07 28.50 -23.70
C ASP A 340 -17.00 27.41 -23.87
N ARG A 341 -15.75 27.77 -23.53
CA ARG A 341 -14.64 26.83 -23.40
C ARG A 341 -15.07 25.66 -22.49
N LEU A 342 -14.93 24.43 -22.99
CA LEU A 342 -15.13 23.22 -22.16
C LEU A 342 -14.22 23.29 -20.92
N PRO A 343 -14.71 22.91 -19.72
CA PRO A 343 -13.89 22.92 -18.52
C PRO A 343 -12.68 22.00 -18.65
N ARG A 344 -11.56 22.39 -18.02
CA ARG A 344 -10.31 21.60 -18.10
C ARG A 344 -10.46 20.27 -17.36
N ALA A 345 -9.63 19.27 -17.71
CA ALA A 345 -9.62 17.95 -17.07
C ALA A 345 -9.49 17.99 -15.53
N VAL A 346 -8.75 18.97 -15.02
CA VAL A 346 -8.57 19.22 -13.58
C VAL A 346 -9.90 19.59 -12.88
N GLU A 347 -10.83 20.20 -13.60
CA GLU A 347 -12.10 20.72 -13.07
C GLU A 347 -13.25 19.71 -13.20
N ALA A 348 -13.26 18.90 -14.26
CA ALA A 348 -14.30 17.93 -14.56
C ALA A 348 -13.95 16.49 -14.10
N GLY A 349 -12.65 16.14 -14.07
CA GLY A 349 -12.16 14.77 -13.96
C GLY A 349 -11.99 14.10 -15.33
N ASP A 350 -11.16 13.06 -15.41
CA ASP A 350 -10.82 12.40 -16.67
C ASP A 350 -12.00 11.58 -17.24
N GLU A 351 -12.76 10.88 -16.40
CA GLU A 351 -13.90 10.05 -16.84
C GLU A 351 -15.06 10.86 -17.45
N PRO A 352 -15.51 11.99 -16.86
CA PRO A 352 -16.58 12.80 -17.46
C PRO A 352 -16.19 13.48 -18.77
N LEU A 353 -14.91 13.85 -18.94
CA LEU A 353 -14.41 14.37 -20.21
C LEU A 353 -14.45 13.31 -21.32
N GLU A 354 -14.09 12.07 -20.99
CA GLU A 354 -14.15 10.95 -21.93
C GLU A 354 -15.59 10.63 -22.37
N LEU A 355 -16.57 10.86 -21.49
CA LEU A 355 -18.01 10.74 -21.82
C LEU A 355 -18.47 11.88 -22.73
N ALA A 356 -18.06 13.11 -22.42
CA ALA A 356 -18.39 14.31 -23.18
C ALA A 356 -17.83 14.29 -24.61
N SER A 357 -16.63 13.75 -24.81
CA SER A 357 -15.95 13.77 -26.11
C SER A 357 -16.54 12.81 -27.15
N VAL A 358 -17.27 11.78 -26.73
CA VAL A 358 -17.75 10.71 -27.63
C VAL A 358 -19.17 10.95 -28.14
N VAL A 359 -20.02 11.64 -27.38
CA VAL A 359 -21.41 11.89 -27.79
C VAL A 359 -21.62 13.40 -27.91
N GLN A 360 -21.44 13.93 -29.13
CA GLN A 360 -21.58 15.36 -29.41
C GLN A 360 -22.95 15.89 -28.96
N GLY A 361 -22.94 16.96 -28.16
CA GLY A 361 -24.13 17.59 -27.62
C GLY A 361 -24.84 16.83 -26.51
N LEU A 362 -24.19 15.83 -25.89
CA LEU A 362 -24.72 15.18 -24.68
C LEU A 362 -24.52 16.10 -23.46
N THR A 363 -25.57 16.29 -22.67
CA THR A 363 -25.47 16.99 -21.39
C THR A 363 -24.74 16.11 -20.38
N VAL A 364 -23.54 16.50 -19.95
CA VAL A 364 -22.77 15.78 -18.92
C VAL A 364 -22.56 16.71 -17.74
N ILE A 365 -23.07 16.32 -16.57
CA ILE A 365 -23.00 17.13 -15.34
C ILE A 365 -22.30 16.32 -14.25
N VAL A 366 -21.36 16.99 -13.58
CA VAL A 366 -20.55 16.41 -12.52
C VAL A 366 -20.94 17.01 -11.19
N ASP A 367 -21.41 16.17 -10.27
CA ASP A 367 -21.75 16.55 -8.91
C ASP A 367 -21.67 15.37 -7.93
N HIS A 368 -21.19 15.63 -6.71
CA HIS A 368 -21.32 14.68 -5.62
C HIS A 368 -22.79 14.44 -5.25
N ASP A 369 -23.65 15.45 -5.34
CA ASP A 369 -25.09 15.34 -5.11
C ASP A 369 -25.84 15.18 -6.44
N ARG A 370 -26.23 13.94 -6.76
CA ARG A 370 -26.95 13.64 -8.01
C ARG A 370 -28.40 14.12 -8.00
N ARG A 371 -28.96 14.42 -6.82
CA ARG A 371 -30.29 15.02 -6.71
C ARG A 371 -30.25 16.45 -7.22
N ARG A 372 -29.20 17.19 -6.83
CA ARG A 372 -28.97 18.56 -7.29
C ARG A 372 -28.66 18.59 -8.78
N SER A 373 -27.71 17.77 -9.25
CA SER A 373 -27.38 17.77 -10.68
C SER A 373 -28.53 17.28 -11.56
N GLY A 374 -29.35 16.34 -11.11
CA GLY A 374 -30.56 15.92 -11.82
C GLY A 374 -31.58 17.04 -11.97
N LYS A 375 -31.90 17.77 -10.89
CA LYS A 375 -32.78 18.96 -10.96
C LYS A 375 -32.21 20.02 -11.89
N TYR A 376 -30.90 20.28 -11.78
CA TYR A 376 -30.22 21.25 -12.63
C TYR A 376 -30.29 20.87 -14.11
N ALA A 377 -30.08 19.58 -14.44
CA ALA A 377 -30.18 19.06 -15.80
C ALA A 377 -31.57 19.27 -16.40
N MET A 378 -32.61 19.00 -15.62
CA MET A 378 -33.99 19.16 -16.08
C MET A 378 -34.35 20.62 -16.30
N SER A 379 -34.04 21.50 -15.35
CA SER A 379 -34.43 22.92 -15.41
C SER A 379 -33.65 23.71 -16.46
N ASN A 380 -32.37 23.42 -16.68
CA ASN A 380 -31.50 24.23 -17.54
C ASN A 380 -31.29 23.63 -18.93
N TYR A 381 -31.43 22.31 -19.07
CA TYR A 381 -31.18 21.61 -20.33
C TYR A 381 -32.38 20.78 -20.81
N GLY A 382 -33.53 20.86 -20.13
CA GLY A 382 -34.75 20.15 -20.53
C GLY A 382 -34.61 18.62 -20.51
N ALA A 383 -33.69 18.08 -19.72
CA ALA A 383 -33.42 16.65 -19.68
C ALA A 383 -34.68 15.89 -19.25
N ASN A 384 -35.17 14.99 -20.09
CA ASN A 384 -36.36 14.17 -19.85
C ASN A 384 -36.01 12.71 -19.50
N VAL A 385 -34.73 12.35 -19.49
CA VAL A 385 -34.20 11.11 -18.92
C VAL A 385 -32.80 11.35 -18.34
N LEU A 386 -32.52 10.75 -17.18
CA LEU A 386 -31.23 10.87 -16.51
C LEU A 386 -30.49 9.54 -16.49
N LEU A 387 -29.19 9.57 -16.79
CA LEU A 387 -28.28 8.42 -16.67
C LEU A 387 -27.29 8.68 -15.54
N LEU A 388 -27.25 7.82 -14.52
CA LEU A 388 -26.24 7.89 -13.46
C LEU A 388 -25.06 7.01 -13.82
N ASP A 389 -23.90 7.64 -13.95
CA ASP A 389 -22.63 6.96 -14.01
C ASP A 389 -22.13 6.64 -12.58
N ASP A 390 -21.84 5.37 -12.33
CA ASP A 390 -21.49 4.82 -11.01
C ASP A 390 -22.60 5.02 -9.95
N GLY A 391 -23.85 4.82 -10.37
CA GLY A 391 -25.06 5.14 -9.59
C GLY A 391 -25.47 4.11 -8.53
N PHE A 392 -24.99 2.87 -8.59
CA PHE A 392 -25.56 1.76 -7.81
C PHE A 392 -25.49 1.94 -6.28
N GLN A 393 -24.42 2.55 -5.78
CA GLN A 393 -24.28 2.89 -4.34
C GLN A 393 -25.06 4.17 -3.95
N TYR A 394 -25.51 4.97 -4.91
CA TYR A 394 -26.12 6.28 -4.68
C TYR A 394 -27.64 6.14 -4.45
N ARG A 395 -28.00 5.59 -3.29
CA ARG A 395 -29.39 5.31 -2.90
C ARG A 395 -30.22 6.55 -2.48
N ALA A 396 -29.60 7.72 -2.36
CA ALA A 396 -30.30 8.95 -1.97
C ALA A 396 -31.26 9.48 -3.05
N LEU A 397 -31.21 8.93 -4.25
CA LEU A 397 -32.04 9.32 -5.38
C LEU A 397 -32.60 8.04 -6.02
N HIS A 398 -33.90 8.00 -6.29
CA HIS A 398 -34.65 6.83 -6.77
C HIS A 398 -34.37 6.51 -8.24
N ARG A 399 -34.13 5.23 -8.57
CA ARG A 399 -33.94 4.77 -9.96
C ARG A 399 -35.12 3.95 -10.42
N ASP A 400 -35.57 4.25 -11.63
CA ASP A 400 -36.60 3.48 -12.32
C ASP A 400 -35.99 2.24 -13.00
N LEU A 401 -34.67 2.25 -13.25
CA LEU A 401 -33.92 1.09 -13.74
C LEU A 401 -32.50 1.06 -13.15
N ASN A 402 -32.12 -0.05 -12.52
CA ASN A 402 -30.78 -0.32 -12.00
C ASN A 402 -30.07 -1.40 -12.83
N ILE A 403 -29.08 -0.98 -13.61
CA ILE A 403 -28.19 -1.86 -14.37
C ILE A 403 -26.87 -2.01 -13.61
N VAL A 404 -26.50 -3.25 -13.29
CA VAL A 404 -25.28 -3.56 -12.52
C VAL A 404 -24.30 -4.39 -13.34
N LEU A 405 -23.08 -3.88 -13.49
CA LEU A 405 -22.01 -4.54 -14.20
C LEU A 405 -21.17 -5.39 -13.24
N VAL A 406 -20.86 -6.61 -13.68
CA VAL A 406 -19.97 -7.56 -13.01
C VAL A 406 -18.88 -7.98 -13.98
N ASP A 407 -17.61 -7.84 -13.60
CA ASP A 407 -16.48 -8.23 -14.43
C ASP A 407 -16.29 -9.75 -14.43
N ASN A 408 -16.39 -10.39 -15.59
CA ASN A 408 -16.24 -11.83 -15.75
C ASN A 408 -14.81 -12.33 -15.45
N THR A 409 -13.79 -11.50 -15.71
CA THR A 409 -12.39 -11.88 -15.50
C THR A 409 -12.01 -11.93 -14.01
N ARG A 410 -12.90 -11.44 -13.13
CA ARG A 410 -12.70 -11.40 -11.69
C ARG A 410 -13.95 -11.90 -10.96
N PRO A 411 -13.97 -13.17 -10.51
CA PRO A 411 -15.16 -13.77 -9.90
C PRO A 411 -15.58 -12.98 -8.64
N VAL A 412 -16.60 -12.13 -8.77
CA VAL A 412 -17.05 -11.23 -7.71
C VAL A 412 -17.48 -11.96 -6.45
N HIS A 413 -17.94 -13.21 -6.58
CA HIS A 413 -18.35 -14.04 -5.46
C HIS A 413 -17.18 -14.37 -4.51
N ARG A 414 -15.95 -14.50 -5.06
CA ARG A 414 -14.71 -14.79 -4.30
C ARG A 414 -13.96 -13.55 -3.83
N GLU A 415 -14.37 -12.36 -4.27
CA GLU A 415 -13.66 -11.11 -3.98
C GLU A 415 -14.06 -10.58 -2.60
N PRO A 416 -13.14 -10.27 -1.67
CA PRO A 416 -13.52 -9.68 -0.37
C PRO A 416 -14.08 -8.25 -0.50
N LEU A 417 -14.69 -7.76 0.58
CA LEU A 417 -15.06 -6.34 0.70
C LEU A 417 -13.82 -5.44 0.82
N LEU A 418 -13.96 -4.18 0.44
CA LEU A 418 -12.97 -3.14 0.72
C LEU A 418 -12.70 -3.05 2.24
N PRO A 419 -11.45 -2.78 2.67
CA PRO A 419 -10.23 -2.65 1.87
C PRO A 419 -9.51 -3.98 1.58
N ALA A 420 -9.99 -5.13 2.08
CA ALA A 420 -9.33 -6.43 1.87
C ALA A 420 -9.47 -6.98 0.43
N GLY A 421 -10.45 -6.49 -0.31
CA GLY A 421 -10.68 -6.81 -1.72
C GLY A 421 -11.37 -5.65 -2.41
N LEU A 422 -11.91 -5.91 -3.60
CA LEU A 422 -12.47 -4.86 -4.44
C LEU A 422 -13.97 -4.65 -4.26
N ARG A 423 -14.72 -5.54 -3.58
CA ARG A 423 -16.17 -5.35 -3.45
C ARG A 423 -16.50 -4.13 -2.59
N ARG A 424 -17.34 -3.24 -3.11
CA ARG A 424 -17.88 -2.08 -2.40
C ARG A 424 -19.06 -2.45 -1.50
N GLU A 425 -19.77 -3.52 -1.85
CA GLU A 425 -20.94 -4.00 -1.11
C GLU A 425 -21.03 -5.53 -1.15
N ALA A 426 -21.82 -6.11 -0.26
CA ALA A 426 -22.06 -7.55 -0.24
C ALA A 426 -22.86 -8.01 -1.48
N LEU A 427 -22.69 -9.27 -1.88
CA LEU A 427 -23.40 -9.86 -3.04
C LEU A 427 -24.92 -9.74 -2.95
N ARG A 428 -25.47 -9.79 -1.73
CA ARG A 428 -26.91 -9.57 -1.47
C ARG A 428 -27.43 -8.24 -2.02
N SER A 429 -26.57 -7.22 -2.15
CA SER A 429 -26.97 -5.93 -2.72
C SER A 429 -27.42 -6.06 -4.18
N LEU A 430 -26.99 -7.09 -4.91
CA LEU A 430 -27.44 -7.35 -6.29
C LEU A 430 -28.94 -7.62 -6.40
N ARG A 431 -29.64 -7.92 -5.30
CA ARG A 431 -31.11 -8.02 -5.29
C ARG A 431 -31.81 -6.71 -5.68
N ARG A 432 -31.10 -5.57 -5.62
CA ARG A 432 -31.60 -4.26 -6.05
C ARG A 432 -31.39 -3.99 -7.55
N ALA A 433 -30.69 -4.88 -8.25
CA ALA A 433 -30.51 -4.75 -9.68
C ALA A 433 -31.78 -5.19 -10.40
N ASP A 434 -32.17 -4.45 -11.44
CA ASP A 434 -33.21 -4.85 -12.38
C ASP A 434 -32.60 -5.59 -13.57
N ILE A 435 -31.34 -5.28 -13.89
CA ILE A 435 -30.54 -5.97 -14.91
C ILE A 435 -29.11 -6.18 -14.39
N VAL A 436 -28.56 -7.37 -14.60
CA VAL A 436 -27.15 -7.66 -14.36
C VAL A 436 -26.45 -7.91 -15.69
N VAL A 437 -25.29 -7.27 -15.89
CA VAL A 437 -24.48 -7.41 -17.09
C VAL A 437 -23.12 -7.98 -16.73
N LEU A 438 -22.85 -9.20 -17.18
CA LEU A 438 -21.56 -9.85 -17.07
C LEU A 438 -20.64 -9.35 -18.19
N THR A 439 -19.68 -8.50 -17.84
CA THR A 439 -18.78 -7.83 -18.78
C THR A 439 -17.50 -8.63 -19.03
N LYS A 440 -16.90 -8.45 -20.21
CA LYS A 440 -15.68 -9.17 -20.64
C LYS A 440 -15.89 -10.68 -20.69
N ALA A 441 -17.07 -11.09 -21.14
CA ALA A 441 -17.49 -12.48 -21.27
C ALA A 441 -16.99 -13.12 -22.58
N SER A 442 -15.69 -12.96 -22.89
CA SER A 442 -15.07 -13.58 -24.09
C SER A 442 -14.75 -15.06 -23.92
N ASP A 443 -14.55 -15.51 -22.68
CA ASP A 443 -14.34 -16.91 -22.32
C ASP A 443 -15.68 -17.52 -21.89
N GLU A 444 -16.18 -18.48 -22.66
CA GLU A 444 -17.50 -19.07 -22.49
C GLU A 444 -17.60 -19.91 -21.21
N ILE A 445 -16.58 -20.73 -20.94
CA ILE A 445 -16.52 -21.61 -19.77
C ILE A 445 -16.50 -20.78 -18.48
N LEU A 446 -15.64 -19.75 -18.43
CA LEU A 446 -15.57 -18.85 -17.28
C LEU A 446 -16.89 -18.10 -17.08
N SER A 447 -17.53 -17.69 -18.18
CA SER A 447 -18.82 -16.98 -18.15
C SER A 447 -19.92 -17.83 -17.57
N GLU A 448 -20.03 -19.10 -17.97
CA GLU A 448 -21.02 -20.03 -17.45
C GLU A 448 -20.85 -20.29 -15.95
N GLN A 449 -19.60 -20.49 -15.50
CA GLN A 449 -19.29 -20.68 -14.09
C GLN A 449 -19.69 -19.45 -13.25
N ASN A 450 -19.30 -18.25 -13.68
CA ASN A 450 -19.63 -17.03 -12.97
C ASN A 450 -21.12 -16.72 -12.97
N GLU A 451 -21.81 -17.01 -14.08
CA GLU A 451 -23.26 -16.85 -14.18
C GLU A 451 -24.00 -17.76 -13.19
N SER A 452 -23.60 -19.04 -13.11
CA SER A 452 -24.18 -20.00 -12.16
C SER A 452 -24.03 -19.53 -10.71
N GLU A 453 -22.86 -18.99 -10.35
CA GLU A 453 -22.62 -18.44 -9.02
C GLU A 453 -23.43 -17.15 -8.76
N LEU A 454 -23.56 -16.26 -9.75
CA LEU A 454 -24.33 -15.02 -9.63
C LEU A 454 -25.83 -15.27 -9.50
N LYS A 455 -26.38 -16.26 -10.22
CA LYS A 455 -27.80 -16.65 -10.16
C LYS A 455 -28.27 -16.99 -8.74
N LYS A 456 -27.36 -17.39 -7.85
CA LYS A 456 -27.68 -17.61 -6.41
C LYS A 456 -28.04 -16.32 -5.66
N PHE A 457 -27.60 -15.17 -6.15
CA PHE A 457 -27.73 -13.87 -5.48
C PHE A 457 -28.65 -12.88 -6.19
N ILE A 458 -29.00 -13.15 -7.46
CA ILE A 458 -29.76 -12.24 -8.31
C ILE A 458 -31.09 -12.85 -8.70
N LYS A 459 -32.12 -12.00 -8.80
CA LYS A 459 -33.43 -12.37 -9.40
C LYS A 459 -33.64 -11.72 -10.77
N ALA A 460 -32.80 -10.74 -11.10
CA ALA A 460 -32.83 -10.00 -12.35
C ALA A 460 -32.32 -10.84 -13.52
N PRO A 461 -32.77 -10.55 -14.76
CA PRO A 461 -32.15 -11.07 -15.97
C PRO A 461 -30.65 -10.73 -16.02
N LEU A 462 -29.87 -11.71 -16.46
CA LEU A 462 -28.43 -11.60 -16.64
C LEU A 462 -28.09 -11.64 -18.14
N PHE A 463 -27.33 -10.65 -18.60
CA PHE A 463 -26.83 -10.55 -19.96
C PHE A 463 -25.31 -10.64 -19.99
N ARG A 464 -24.74 -11.11 -21.10
CA ARG A 464 -23.29 -11.20 -21.32
C ARG A 464 -22.86 -10.15 -22.34
N THR A 465 -21.69 -9.53 -22.13
CA THR A 465 -21.09 -8.61 -23.10
C THR A 465 -19.60 -8.87 -23.29
N VAL A 466 -19.17 -8.78 -24.54
CA VAL A 466 -17.75 -8.82 -24.94
C VAL A 466 -17.27 -7.39 -25.16
N HIS A 467 -16.03 -7.10 -24.75
CA HIS A 467 -15.40 -5.80 -24.99
C HIS A 467 -14.25 -6.00 -25.98
N THR A 468 -14.25 -5.22 -27.05
CA THR A 468 -13.14 -5.11 -27.99
C THR A 468 -12.45 -3.76 -27.80
N PRO A 469 -11.11 -3.71 -27.76
CA PRO A 469 -10.39 -2.44 -27.73
C PRO A 469 -10.73 -1.62 -28.97
N ALA A 470 -11.27 -0.41 -28.78
CA ALA A 470 -11.62 0.49 -29.87
C ALA A 470 -10.49 1.48 -30.23
N ALA A 471 -9.71 1.91 -29.23
CA ALA A 471 -8.59 2.83 -29.40
C ALA A 471 -7.63 2.74 -28.20
N VAL A 472 -6.37 3.16 -28.39
CA VAL A 472 -5.37 3.36 -27.32
C VAL A 472 -5.21 4.85 -27.09
N TRP A 473 -5.42 5.29 -25.84
CA TRP A 473 -5.23 6.69 -25.45
C TRP A 473 -3.93 6.83 -24.65
N PHE A 474 -3.04 7.70 -25.13
CA PHE A 474 -1.90 8.17 -24.36
C PHE A 474 -2.33 9.44 -23.61
N PRO A 475 -2.28 9.49 -22.27
CA PRO A 475 -2.55 10.73 -21.56
C PRO A 475 -1.53 11.76 -22.03
N LEU A 476 -2.02 12.88 -22.57
CA LEU A 476 -1.18 14.00 -22.99
C LEU A 476 -0.33 14.41 -21.79
N ARG A 477 0.99 14.18 -21.89
CA ARG A 477 1.95 14.76 -20.95
C ARG A 477 1.95 16.26 -21.22
N ASN A 478 1.23 17.02 -20.40
CA ASN A 478 1.44 18.46 -20.29
C ASN A 478 2.76 18.74 -19.58
#